data_AF-A0A4U9WRB5-F1
#
_entry.id   AF-A0A4U9WRB5-F1
#
_cell.length_a   1.000
_cell.length_b   1.000
_cell.length_c   1.000
_cell.angle_alpha   90.00
_cell.angle_beta   90.00
_cell.angle_gamma   90.00
#
_symmetry.space_group_name_H-M   'P 1'
#
loop_
_entity.id
_entity.type
_entity.pdbx_description
1 polymer ?
#
loop_
_entity_poly.entity_id
_entity_poly.type
_entity_poly.pdbx_seq_one_letter_code
_entity_poly.pdbx_strand_id
1 'polypeptide(L)'
;MLLAGDEHGNSQQGNNNAYCQDNVTTWLDWANADESLTAYTAALIRLRQQIPALQADRWWQEGDGSVQWLNAQGQPLSAQQWEQGDRCLQIRLSQTLADGDQRHPADR
;
A
#
# COMPACT_ATOMS: atom_id res chain seq x y z
N MET A 1 1.87 5.35 4.83
CA MET A 1 2.57 6.61 5.13
C MET A 1 3.09 7.17 3.82
N LEU A 2 2.96 8.46 3.60
CA LEU A 2 3.53 9.17 2.45
C LEU A 2 4.44 10.27 3.00
N LEU A 3 5.58 10.52 2.36
CA LEU A 3 6.42 11.67 2.68
C LEU A 3 5.83 12.89 1.97
N ALA A 4 5.69 14.00 2.69
CA ALA A 4 5.17 15.23 2.09
C ALA A 4 6.08 15.68 0.95
N GLY A 5 5.48 15.93 -0.21
CA GLY A 5 6.19 16.31 -1.42
C GLY A 5 6.30 15.21 -2.46
N ASP A 6 6.22 13.93 -2.06
CA ASP A 6 6.25 12.80 -2.99
C ASP A 6 5.08 12.90 -4.00
N GLU A 7 3.93 13.38 -3.55
CA GLU A 7 2.72 13.51 -4.36
C GLU A 7 2.84 14.53 -5.50
N HIS A 8 3.80 15.47 -5.43
CA HIS A 8 3.98 16.50 -6.46
C HIS A 8 5.41 16.54 -7.03
N GLY A 9 6.20 15.48 -6.80
CA GLY A 9 7.50 15.27 -7.45
C GLY A 9 8.69 15.90 -6.74
N ASN A 10 8.62 16.10 -5.42
CA ASN A 10 9.72 16.68 -4.65
C ASN A 10 11.04 15.92 -4.83
N SER A 11 12.15 16.65 -4.87
CA SER A 11 13.49 16.08 -5.07
C SER A 11 14.53 16.81 -4.25
N GLN A 12 15.32 16.05 -3.49
CA GLN A 12 16.51 16.53 -2.79
C GLN A 12 17.77 16.38 -3.66
N GLN A 13 17.62 16.25 -4.99
CA GLN A 13 18.69 16.09 -5.98
C GLN A 13 19.67 14.95 -5.65
N GLY A 14 19.14 13.85 -5.11
CA GLY A 14 19.93 12.67 -4.73
C GLY A 14 20.55 12.75 -3.33
N ASN A 15 20.40 13.86 -2.61
CA ASN A 15 20.75 13.92 -1.19
C ASN A 15 19.73 13.09 -0.38
N ASN A 16 20.17 12.01 0.26
CA ASN A 16 19.32 11.16 1.10
C ASN A 16 19.48 11.47 2.60
N ASN A 17 20.20 12.54 2.95
CA ASN A 17 20.52 12.93 4.32
C ASN A 17 20.56 14.46 4.49
N ALA A 18 19.53 15.17 4.03
CA ALA A 18 19.45 16.62 4.04
C ALA A 18 19.14 17.25 5.43
N TYR A 19 19.54 16.61 6.52
CA TYR A 19 19.15 16.97 7.89
C TYR A 19 19.59 18.38 8.33
N CYS A 20 20.71 18.89 7.79
CA CYS A 20 21.26 20.20 8.12
C CYS A 20 20.96 21.27 7.05
N GLN A 21 20.08 20.97 6.10
CA GLN A 21 19.78 21.85 4.97
C GLN A 21 18.46 22.56 5.21
N ASP A 22 18.52 23.84 5.53
CA ASP A 22 17.35 24.74 5.51
C ASP A 22 17.46 25.65 4.28
N ASN A 23 17.13 25.10 3.11
CA ASN A 23 17.20 25.80 1.82
C ASN A 23 16.33 25.09 0.76
N VAL A 24 16.42 25.58 -0.47
CA VAL A 24 15.68 25.06 -1.64
C VAL A 24 15.83 23.56 -1.90
N THR A 25 16.84 22.89 -1.33
CA THR A 25 16.99 21.43 -1.43
C THR A 25 15.93 20.68 -0.61
N THR A 26 15.44 21.27 0.48
CA THR A 26 14.50 20.63 1.42
C THR A 26 13.12 21.28 1.44
N TRP A 27 13.01 22.53 1.00
CA TRP A 27 11.72 23.21 0.88
C TRP A 27 10.87 22.60 -0.23
N LEU A 28 9.55 22.52 -0.02
CA LEU A 28 8.61 22.08 -1.04
C LEU A 28 8.45 23.17 -2.12
N ASP A 29 8.77 22.82 -3.36
CA ASP A 29 8.56 23.69 -4.51
C ASP A 29 7.11 23.58 -5.01
N TRP A 30 6.25 24.41 -4.43
CA TRP A 30 4.84 24.51 -4.82
C TRP A 30 4.63 25.09 -6.23
N ALA A 31 5.58 25.87 -6.75
CA ALA A 31 5.42 26.55 -8.02
C ALA A 31 5.61 25.59 -9.20
N ASN A 32 6.41 24.54 -9.02
CA ASN A 32 6.68 23.51 -10.03
C ASN A 32 6.07 22.14 -9.65
N ALA A 33 5.03 22.14 -8.82
CA ALA A 33 4.34 20.92 -8.41
C ALA A 33 3.78 20.15 -9.61
N ASP A 34 4.01 18.83 -9.66
CA ASP A 34 3.38 17.95 -10.63
C ASP A 34 1.91 17.69 -10.24
N GLU A 35 1.00 18.49 -10.81
CA GLU A 35 -0.44 18.37 -10.58
C GLU A 35 -0.99 17.01 -11.04
N SER A 36 -0.38 16.40 -12.06
CA SER A 36 -0.82 15.10 -12.58
C SER A 36 -0.48 13.98 -11.60
N LEU A 37 0.71 14.02 -11.01
CA LEU A 37 1.12 13.10 -9.95
C LEU A 37 0.28 13.31 -8.69
N THR A 38 -0.08 14.55 -8.38
CA THR A 38 -0.94 14.87 -7.23
C THR A 38 -2.32 14.26 -7.41
N ALA A 39 -2.93 14.47 -8.58
CA ALA A 39 -4.24 13.90 -8.91
C ALA A 39 -4.19 12.36 -8.93
N TYR A 40 -3.13 11.77 -9.46
CA TYR A 40 -2.92 10.33 -9.47
C TYR A 40 -2.79 9.75 -8.05
N THR A 41 -1.97 10.38 -7.20
CA THR A 41 -1.78 9.99 -5.80
C THR A 41 -3.10 10.08 -5.03
N ALA A 42 -3.86 11.15 -5.21
CA ALA A 42 -5.19 11.30 -4.63
C ALA A 42 -6.17 10.21 -5.09
N ALA A 43 -6.14 9.84 -6.38
CA ALA A 43 -6.95 8.76 -6.92
C ALA A 43 -6.58 7.40 -6.30
N LEU A 44 -5.29 7.11 -6.11
CA LEU A 44 -4.83 5.88 -5.45
C LEU A 44 -5.25 5.82 -3.97
N ILE A 45 -5.16 6.93 -3.24
CA ILE A 45 -5.63 7.01 -1.85
C ILE A 45 -7.14 6.72 -1.79
N ARG A 46 -7.93 7.35 -2.67
CA ARG A 46 -9.36 7.12 -2.77
C ARG A 46 -9.68 5.66 -3.11
N LEU A 47 -8.97 5.06 -4.07
CA LEU A 47 -9.13 3.65 -4.43
C LEU A 47 -8.81 2.74 -3.23
N ARG A 48 -7.71 3.00 -2.52
CA ARG A 48 -7.33 2.23 -1.32
C ARG A 48 -8.44 2.30 -0.26
N GLN A 49 -9.06 3.45 -0.06
CA GLN A 49 -10.16 3.64 0.89
C GLN A 49 -11.44 2.86 0.51
N GLN A 50 -11.62 2.56 -0.77
CA GLN A 50 -12.78 1.80 -1.29
C GLN A 50 -12.61 0.28 -1.18
N ILE A 51 -11.43 -0.23 -0.78
CA ILE A 51 -11.15 -1.67 -0.70
C ILE A 51 -11.14 -2.09 0.78
N PRO A 52 -12.20 -2.74 1.30
CA PRO A 52 -12.31 -3.06 2.74
C PRO A 52 -11.15 -3.90 3.27
N ALA A 53 -10.66 -4.85 2.48
CA ALA A 53 -9.52 -5.69 2.85
C ALA A 53 -8.22 -4.90 3.10
N LEU A 54 -8.09 -3.69 2.55
CA LEU A 54 -6.93 -2.80 2.77
C LEU A 54 -7.13 -1.78 3.90
N GLN A 55 -8.34 -1.71 4.47
CA GLN A 55 -8.70 -0.78 5.55
C GLN A 55 -8.98 -1.48 6.88
N ALA A 56 -9.28 -2.78 6.86
CA ALA A 56 -9.64 -3.52 8.06
C ALA A 56 -8.45 -3.60 9.04
N ASP A 57 -8.70 -3.30 10.31
CA ASP A 57 -7.72 -3.45 11.41
C ASP A 57 -7.67 -4.89 11.92
N ARG A 58 -7.37 -5.81 11.01
CA ARG A 58 -7.19 -7.24 11.32
C ARG A 58 -6.32 -7.92 10.27
N TRP A 59 -5.68 -8.99 10.68
CA TRP A 59 -4.93 -9.86 9.77
C TRP A 59 -5.88 -10.60 8.82
N TRP A 60 -5.42 -10.78 7.57
CA TRP A 60 -6.02 -11.77 6.67
C TRP A 60 -5.70 -13.17 7.17
N GLN A 61 -6.67 -14.07 7.14
CA GLN A 61 -6.47 -15.46 7.55
C GLN A 61 -6.46 -16.38 6.33
N GLU A 62 -5.60 -17.39 6.35
CA GLU A 62 -5.62 -18.39 5.28
C GLU A 62 -6.94 -19.17 5.31
N GLY A 63 -7.60 -19.29 4.15
CA GLY A 63 -8.85 -20.02 4.02
C GLY A 63 -10.13 -19.27 4.41
N ASP A 64 -10.03 -18.03 4.94
CA ASP A 64 -11.22 -17.20 5.22
C ASP A 64 -11.83 -16.59 3.93
N GLY A 65 -11.12 -16.71 2.80
CA GLY A 65 -11.54 -16.19 1.50
C GLY A 65 -11.28 -14.70 1.30
N SER A 66 -10.68 -13.99 2.28
CA SER A 66 -10.35 -12.56 2.19
C SER A 66 -9.24 -12.28 1.18
N VAL A 67 -8.28 -13.20 1.05
CA VAL A 67 -7.09 -13.06 0.20
C VAL A 67 -6.75 -14.38 -0.50
N GLN A 68 -6.28 -14.28 -1.74
CA GLN A 68 -5.56 -15.37 -2.42
C GLN A 68 -4.25 -14.86 -3.00
N TRP A 69 -3.19 -15.62 -2.76
CA TRP A 69 -1.86 -15.41 -3.30
C TRP A 69 -1.69 -16.27 -4.54
N LEU A 70 -1.40 -15.65 -5.68
CA LEU A 70 -1.31 -16.31 -6.96
C LEU A 70 0.05 -16.05 -7.62
N ASN A 71 0.61 -17.05 -8.30
CA ASN A 71 1.82 -16.88 -9.09
C ASN A 71 1.56 -16.09 -10.39
N ALA A 72 2.60 -15.90 -11.20
CA ALA A 72 2.50 -15.18 -12.47
C ALA A 72 1.50 -15.80 -13.48
N GLN A 73 1.18 -17.09 -13.33
CA GLN A 73 0.22 -17.82 -14.16
C GLN A 73 -1.21 -17.78 -13.59
N GLY A 74 -1.43 -17.06 -12.47
CA GLY A 74 -2.74 -16.96 -11.82
C GLY A 74 -3.14 -18.22 -11.04
N GLN A 75 -2.21 -19.14 -10.81
CA GLN A 75 -2.43 -20.33 -9.98
C GLN A 75 -2.08 -20.04 -8.52
N PRO A 76 -2.63 -20.78 -7.53
CA PRO A 76 -2.24 -20.64 -6.13
C PRO A 76 -0.71 -20.69 -5.97
N LEU A 77 -0.16 -19.70 -5.29
CA LEU A 77 1.27 -19.64 -4.99
C LEU A 77 1.61 -20.76 -4.00
N SER A 78 2.52 -21.66 -4.40
CA SER A 78 2.99 -22.73 -3.52
C SER A 78 4.06 -22.24 -2.54
N ALA A 79 4.23 -22.93 -1.41
CA ALA A 79 5.28 -22.62 -0.42
C ALA A 79 6.70 -22.62 -1.05
N GLN A 80 6.97 -23.58 -1.93
CA GLN A 80 8.25 -23.65 -2.63
C GLN A 80 8.51 -22.41 -3.50
N GLN A 81 7.50 -21.92 -4.23
CA GLN A 81 7.62 -20.71 -5.04
C GLN A 81 7.80 -19.46 -4.17
N TRP A 82 7.16 -19.45 -3.00
CA TRP A 82 7.33 -18.39 -2.01
C TRP A 82 8.80 -18.27 -1.59
N GLU A 83 9.43 -19.39 -1.25
CA GLU A 83 10.81 -19.43 -0.76
C GLU A 83 11.86 -19.19 -1.85
N GLN A 84 11.54 -19.45 -3.12
CA GLN A 84 12.46 -19.28 -4.24
C GLN A 84 12.65 -17.82 -4.67
N GLY A 85 11.84 -16.89 -4.15
CA GLY A 85 11.98 -15.46 -4.44
C GLY A 85 11.53 -15.08 -5.84
N ASP A 86 10.41 -15.65 -6.30
CA ASP A 86 9.78 -15.26 -7.56
C ASP A 86 9.53 -13.73 -7.59
N ARG A 87 9.84 -13.10 -8.73
CA ARG A 87 9.73 -11.63 -8.90
C ARG A 87 8.31 -11.14 -9.20
N CYS A 88 7.34 -12.04 -9.27
CA CYS A 88 5.98 -11.73 -9.66
C CYS A 88 4.99 -12.46 -8.75
N LEU A 89 4.06 -11.69 -8.20
CA LEU A 89 2.98 -12.15 -7.36
C LEU A 89 1.72 -11.40 -7.76
N GLN A 90 0.60 -12.11 -7.76
CA GLN A 90 -0.73 -11.54 -7.91
C GLN A 90 -1.51 -11.75 -6.61
N ILE A 91 -2.29 -10.75 -6.24
CA ILE A 91 -3.13 -10.80 -5.04
C ILE A 91 -4.58 -10.61 -5.48
N ARG A 92 -5.44 -11.56 -5.12
CA ARG A 92 -6.89 -11.41 -5.27
C ARG A 92 -7.51 -11.13 -3.91
N LEU A 93 -8.13 -9.98 -3.76
CA LEU A 93 -8.85 -9.58 -2.56
C LEU A 93 -10.34 -9.82 -2.74
N SER A 94 -11.00 -10.40 -1.74
CA SER A 94 -12.46 -10.47 -1.71
C SER A 94 -13.07 -9.11 -1.39
N GLN A 95 -14.19 -8.78 -2.03
CA GLN A 95 -14.98 -7.59 -1.71
C GLN A 95 -15.79 -7.77 -0.42
N THR A 96 -16.06 -9.01 -0.04
CA THR A 96 -16.75 -9.36 1.19
C THR A 96 -15.71 -9.72 2.24
N LEU A 97 -15.72 -8.98 3.34
CA LEU A 97 -15.08 -9.42 4.57
C LEU A 97 -15.76 -10.72 4.98
N ALA A 98 -15.01 -11.81 5.16
CA ALA A 98 -15.57 -13.04 5.70
C ALA A 98 -16.33 -12.72 6.99
N ASP A 99 -17.59 -13.16 7.09
CA ASP A 99 -18.43 -12.97 8.28
C ASP A 99 -17.81 -13.71 9.45
N GLY A 100 -17.00 -12.99 10.21
CA GLY A 100 -16.36 -13.43 11.43
C GLY A 100 -16.83 -12.60 12.63
N ASP A 101 -18.13 -12.32 12.76
CA ASP A 101 -18.68 -11.87 14.06
C ASP A 101 -18.87 -13.09 14.96
N GLN A 102 -17.77 -13.54 15.56
CA GLN A 102 -17.80 -14.12 16.90
C GLN A 102 -16.91 -13.26 17.80
N ARG A 103 -17.41 -12.09 18.18
CA ARG A 103 -16.87 -11.35 19.33
C ARG A 103 -16.97 -12.23 20.58
N HIS A 104 -15.83 -12.71 21.07
CA HIS A 104 -15.74 -13.36 22.37
C HIS A 104 -15.90 -12.29 23.47
N PRO A 105 -16.87 -12.40 24.40
CA PRO A 105 -17.22 -11.35 25.34
C PRO A 105 -16.31 -11.38 26.59
N ALA A 106 -15.01 -11.15 26.43
CA ALA A 106 -14.07 -11.25 27.55
C ALA A 106 -13.17 -10.02 27.83
N ASP A 107 -13.15 -8.98 26.99
CA ASP A 107 -12.43 -7.75 27.32
C ASP A 107 -13.38 -6.55 27.41
N ARG A 108 -13.84 -6.28 28.63
CA ARG A 108 -14.32 -4.98 29.12
C ARG A 108 -13.53 -4.59 30.35
#